data_AF-A0AAP4NMF9-F1
#
_entry.id   AF-A0AAP4NMF9-F1
#
_cell.length_a   1.000
_cell.length_b   1.000
_cell.length_c   1.000
_cell.angle_alpha   90.00
_cell.angle_beta   90.00
_cell.angle_gamma   90.00
#
_symmetry.space_group_name_H-M   'P 1'
#
loop_
_entity.id
_entity.type
_entity.pdbx_description
1 polymer ?
#
loop_
_entity_poly.entity_id
_entity_poly.type
_entity_poly.pdbx_seq_one_letter_code
_entity_poly.pdbx_strand_id
1 'polypeptide(L)'
;MKKYLGALLVLAFSSSAYAEGEQYGEPCNNCLSEQQFQDTALLAVDTGGVVIYNLPAGEIRRYIVVPPDRRVMEVPVEPELAEYFVNLVGLFRANGNSLEKDYEVSMASAARTMVRAAADGTPKPANAYEAIHDSAKMNNLLAETQFSWQTMYAGANYLAGLIHPRTWISGKEATMVINYRLADGSKVQGYYDYSAHAWKRLEGSARDAHNNSIPEKKEDMVKNGYQTYNFQGPPATDLGGFINHTINMGIPSNIPPDSEYVICRDESTDSFLKIHCYGTGS
;
A
#
# COMPACT_ATOMS: atom_id res chain seq x y z
N MET A 1 68.97 -8.16 -12.79
CA MET A 1 68.39 -8.87 -11.65
C MET A 1 67.17 -8.09 -11.15
N LYS A 2 66.00 -8.76 -11.11
CA LYS A 2 64.73 -8.44 -10.38
C LYS A 2 64.11 -7.05 -10.63
N LYS A 3 63.21 -6.90 -11.62
CA LYS A 3 61.73 -7.05 -11.53
C LYS A 3 61.08 -6.24 -10.39
N TYR A 4 60.57 -5.05 -10.71
CA TYR A 4 59.44 -4.41 -10.04
C TYR A 4 58.38 -4.03 -11.09
N LEU A 5 57.78 -5.08 -11.67
CA LEU A 5 56.38 -5.05 -12.09
C LEU A 5 55.61 -5.44 -10.83
N GLY A 6 54.85 -4.51 -10.26
CA GLY A 6 54.16 -4.70 -8.98
C GLY A 6 52.89 -3.88 -8.90
N ALA A 7 51.89 -4.31 -9.66
CA ALA A 7 50.47 -4.22 -9.31
C ALA A 7 49.91 -2.83 -8.92
N LEU A 8 49.69 -1.98 -9.92
CA LEU A 8 48.40 -1.27 -10.02
C LEU A 8 47.35 -2.34 -10.30
N LEU A 9 46.80 -2.94 -9.24
CA LEU A 9 45.67 -3.87 -9.34
C LEU A 9 44.61 -3.44 -8.32
N VAL A 10 43.53 -2.89 -8.88
CA VAL A 10 42.16 -3.11 -8.44
C VAL A 10 41.83 -2.57 -7.03
N LEU A 11 41.66 -1.26 -6.95
CA LEU A 11 40.59 -0.65 -6.14
C LEU A 11 39.31 -0.55 -6.99
N ALA A 12 38.97 -1.63 -7.70
CA ALA A 12 37.58 -1.90 -8.02
C ALA A 12 37.08 -2.75 -6.85
N PHE A 13 36.60 -2.08 -5.81
CA PHE A 13 35.59 -2.70 -4.97
C PHE A 13 34.34 -2.80 -5.83
N SER A 14 34.25 -3.88 -6.59
CA SER A 14 32.99 -4.41 -7.05
C SER A 14 32.21 -4.87 -5.82
N SER A 15 31.30 -4.03 -5.37
CA SER A 15 30.03 -4.49 -4.81
C SER A 15 28.95 -4.03 -5.79
N SER A 16 28.55 -4.96 -6.66
CA SER A 16 27.17 -5.18 -7.14
C SER A 16 26.33 -3.93 -7.39
N ALA A 17 26.09 -3.55 -8.65
CA ALA A 17 24.93 -4.06 -9.41
C ALA A 17 23.67 -4.16 -8.52
N TYR A 18 22.80 -3.15 -8.66
CA TYR A 18 21.38 -3.10 -8.27
C TYR A 18 20.86 -4.27 -7.42
N ALA A 19 20.66 -4.01 -6.14
CA ALA A 19 19.47 -4.47 -5.46
C ALA A 19 18.76 -3.22 -4.98
N GLU A 20 17.51 -3.04 -5.40
CA GLU A 20 16.51 -2.27 -4.66
C GLU A 20 16.36 -2.94 -3.28
N GLY A 21 17.32 -2.70 -2.41
CA GLY A 21 17.36 -3.24 -1.05
C GLY A 21 16.75 -2.20 -0.14
N GLU A 22 15.43 -2.28 0.01
CA GLU A 22 14.70 -1.51 1.00
C GLU A 22 15.19 -1.87 2.40
N GLN A 23 16.09 -1.07 3.00
CA GLN A 23 16.21 -1.03 4.45
C GLN A 23 16.33 0.41 4.93
N TYR A 24 15.22 0.85 5.49
CA TYR A 24 14.83 2.19 5.86
C TYR A 24 14.16 2.06 7.22
N GLY A 25 14.76 2.54 8.31
CA GLY A 25 14.24 2.43 9.68
C GLY A 25 13.70 1.04 10.08
N GLU A 26 14.35 0.30 10.95
CA GLU A 26 13.85 -1.04 11.30
C GLU A 26 12.74 -0.96 12.36
N PRO A 27 11.56 -1.56 12.10
CA PRO A 27 10.52 -1.68 13.11
C PRO A 27 10.95 -2.67 14.19
N CYS A 28 10.71 -2.30 15.45
CA CYS A 28 10.75 -3.21 16.57
C CYS A 28 9.53 -2.98 17.47
N ASN A 29 8.37 -3.44 17.00
CA ASN A 29 7.07 -3.23 17.67
C ASN A 29 7.01 -3.79 19.11
N ASN A 30 7.94 -4.68 19.48
CA ASN A 30 8.01 -5.31 20.80
C ASN A 30 9.24 -4.90 21.62
N CYS A 31 10.08 -3.98 21.11
CA CYS A 31 11.22 -3.47 21.87
C CYS A 31 10.73 -2.57 23.01
N LEU A 32 10.96 -3.00 24.26
CA LEU A 32 10.62 -2.26 25.48
C LEU A 32 11.86 -1.98 26.35
N SER A 33 13.04 -2.45 25.93
CA SER A 33 14.29 -2.30 26.65
C SER A 33 15.43 -1.97 25.69
N GLU A 34 16.45 -1.27 26.19
CA GLU A 34 17.64 -0.89 25.43
C GLU A 34 18.31 -2.10 24.75
N GLN A 35 18.42 -3.23 25.45
CA GLN A 35 19.03 -4.45 24.91
C GLN A 35 18.30 -4.94 23.64
N GLN A 36 16.97 -4.94 23.64
CA GLN A 36 16.20 -5.39 22.47
C GLN A 36 16.42 -4.46 21.26
N PHE A 37 16.51 -3.15 21.50
CA PHE A 37 16.84 -2.19 20.46
C PHE A 37 18.27 -2.41 19.92
N GLN A 38 19.25 -2.64 20.78
CA GLN A 38 20.63 -2.94 20.36
C GLN A 38 20.75 -4.25 19.60
N ASP A 39 20.04 -5.30 20.03
CA ASP A 39 20.00 -6.59 19.34
C ASP A 39 19.41 -6.44 17.93
N THR A 40 18.34 -5.65 17.79
CA THR A 40 17.73 -5.34 16.49
C THR A 40 18.68 -4.54 15.61
N ALA A 41 19.36 -3.54 16.17
CA ALA A 41 20.37 -2.76 15.47
C ALA A 41 21.52 -3.64 14.95
N LEU A 42 21.93 -4.67 15.71
CA LEU A 42 22.96 -5.60 15.25
C LEU A 42 22.51 -6.43 14.04
N LEU A 43 21.24 -6.81 13.95
CA LEU A 43 20.71 -7.60 12.84
C LEU A 43 20.62 -6.82 11.52
N ALA A 44 20.49 -5.50 11.61
CA ALA A 44 20.15 -4.63 10.49
C ALA A 44 21.36 -4.07 9.70
N VAL A 45 22.60 -4.35 10.10
CA VAL A 45 23.74 -3.50 9.68
C VAL A 45 24.31 -3.83 8.31
N ASP A 46 24.25 -2.80 7.45
CA ASP A 46 25.33 -2.33 6.57
C ASP A 46 25.94 -1.01 7.14
N THR A 47 27.15 -0.66 6.72
CA THR A 47 28.03 0.42 7.23
C THR A 47 27.49 1.86 7.06
N GLY A 48 26.50 2.27 7.88
CA GLY A 48 25.96 3.66 7.80
C GLY A 48 25.22 4.20 9.03
N GLY A 49 24.98 3.36 10.04
CA GLY A 49 24.08 3.66 11.15
C GLY A 49 22.63 3.29 10.81
N VAL A 50 21.89 2.82 11.82
CA VAL A 50 20.53 2.30 11.69
C VAL A 50 19.60 2.99 12.68
N VAL A 51 18.39 3.30 12.23
CA VAL A 51 17.30 3.78 13.07
C VAL A 51 16.40 2.62 13.40
N ILE A 52 16.12 2.42 14.68
CA ILE A 52 15.20 1.40 15.18
C ILE A 52 14.04 2.11 15.86
N TYR A 53 12.80 1.73 15.58
CA TYR A 53 11.63 2.37 16.18
C TYR A 53 10.58 1.38 16.67
N ASN A 54 9.90 1.74 17.75
CA ASN A 54 8.69 1.09 18.23
C ASN A 54 7.53 2.09 18.11
N LEU A 55 6.72 1.95 17.06
CA LEU A 55 5.61 2.87 16.79
C LEU A 55 4.52 2.82 17.88
N PRO A 56 4.05 1.64 18.36
CA PRO A 56 3.14 1.56 19.49
C PRO A 56 3.63 2.27 20.76
N ALA A 57 4.90 2.03 21.15
CA ALA A 57 5.50 2.66 22.32
C ALA A 57 5.78 4.17 22.10
N GLY A 58 5.96 4.58 20.84
CA GLY A 58 6.40 5.91 20.49
C GLY A 58 7.88 6.14 20.83
N GLU A 59 8.71 5.11 20.65
CA GLU A 59 10.15 5.17 20.87
C GLU A 59 10.93 5.07 19.56
N ILE A 60 11.95 5.90 19.39
CA ILE A 60 12.87 5.87 18.26
C ILE A 60 14.29 6.02 18.79
N ARG A 61 15.21 5.21 18.27
CA ARG A 61 16.62 5.23 18.62
C ARG A 61 17.48 5.08 17.39
N ARG A 62 18.68 5.61 17.43
CA ARG A 62 19.64 5.50 16.33
C ARG A 62 20.95 4.93 16.85
N TYR A 63 21.47 3.95 16.12
CA TYR A 63 22.67 3.24 16.48
C TYR A 63 23.68 3.25 15.33
N ILE A 64 24.96 3.26 15.67
CA ILE A 64 26.06 2.97 14.76
C ILE A 64 26.72 1.69 15.25
N VAL A 65 26.83 0.69 14.37
CA VAL A 65 27.58 -0.53 14.66
C VAL A 65 28.96 -0.37 14.06
N VAL A 66 29.96 -0.23 14.93
CA VAL A 66 31.35 0.06 14.56
C VAL A 66 32.07 -1.26 14.25
N PRO A 67 32.64 -1.44 13.04
CA PRO A 67 33.53 -2.57 12.73
C PRO A 67 34.93 -2.36 13.32
N PRO A 68 35.71 -3.42 13.60
CA PRO A 68 35.41 -4.84 13.37
C PRO A 68 34.74 -5.56 14.56
N ASP A 69 34.66 -4.91 15.72
CA ASP A 69 34.18 -5.46 16.99
C ASP A 69 32.65 -5.49 17.11
N ARG A 70 31.92 -4.95 16.11
CA ARG A 70 30.46 -4.80 16.08
C ARG A 70 29.92 -4.12 17.34
N ARG A 71 30.70 -3.19 17.91
CA ARG A 71 30.25 -2.43 19.06
C ARG A 71 29.11 -1.50 18.64
N VAL A 72 28.00 -1.58 19.37
CA VAL A 72 26.82 -0.73 19.16
C VAL A 72 27.03 0.57 19.93
N MET A 73 26.90 1.70 19.25
CA MET A 73 26.92 3.03 19.85
C MET A 73 25.62 3.74 19.54
N GLU A 74 24.85 4.11 20.58
CA GLU A 74 23.70 4.99 20.42
C GLU A 74 24.19 6.39 20.06
N VAL A 75 23.56 6.99 19.06
CA VAL A 75 23.82 8.37 18.64
C VAL A 75 22.51 9.15 18.63
N PRO A 76 22.53 10.48 18.77
CA PRO A 76 21.31 11.27 18.71
C PRO A 76 20.53 11.03 17.41
N VAL A 77 19.21 10.92 17.56
CA VAL A 77 18.27 11.01 16.44
C VAL A 77 18.23 12.46 15.98
N GLU A 78 18.32 12.67 14.67
CA GLU A 78 18.26 14.00 14.08
C GLU A 78 16.92 14.69 14.37
N PRO A 79 16.90 16.02 14.66
CA PRO A 79 15.68 16.73 15.06
C PRO A 79 14.52 16.58 14.07
N GLU A 80 14.81 16.63 12.77
CA GLU A 80 13.82 16.49 11.70
C GLU A 80 13.19 15.10 11.68
N LEU A 81 14.01 14.06 11.91
CA LEU A 81 13.54 12.68 12.00
C LEU A 81 12.73 12.45 13.29
N ALA A 82 13.14 13.05 14.41
CA ALA A 82 12.41 12.99 15.67
C ALA A 82 11.05 13.69 15.56
N GLU A 83 10.98 14.87 14.95
CA GLU A 83 9.73 15.61 14.72
C GLU A 83 8.78 14.81 13.81
N TYR A 84 9.30 14.27 12.72
CA TYR A 84 8.55 13.36 11.85
C TYR A 84 7.99 12.16 12.64
N PHE A 85 8.81 11.51 13.46
CA PHE A 85 8.40 10.34 14.22
C PHE A 85 7.31 10.68 15.25
N VAL A 86 7.39 11.85 15.90
CA VAL A 86 6.31 12.34 16.77
C VAL A 86 5.00 12.52 16.00
N ASN A 87 5.06 13.07 14.78
CA ASN A 87 3.88 13.21 13.92
C ASN A 87 3.32 11.84 13.48
N LEU A 88 4.19 10.86 13.18
CA LEU A 88 3.80 9.48 12.85
C LEU A 88 3.11 8.79 14.02
N VAL A 89 3.65 8.91 15.23
CA VAL A 89 3.06 8.37 16.46
C VAL A 89 1.70 9.03 16.74
N GLY A 90 1.62 10.35 16.59
CA GLY A 90 0.38 11.10 16.69
C GLY A 90 -0.67 10.61 15.71
N LEU A 91 -0.27 10.38 14.45
CA LEU A 91 -1.12 9.84 13.40
C LEU A 91 -1.66 8.45 13.75
N PHE A 92 -0.74 7.55 14.09
CA PHE A 92 -1.04 6.17 14.47
C PHE A 92 -2.06 6.11 15.61
N ARG A 93 -1.84 6.88 16.68
CA ARG A 93 -2.73 6.93 17.85
C ARG A 93 -4.08 7.56 17.53
N ALA A 94 -4.11 8.65 16.77
CA ALA A 94 -5.35 9.32 16.35
C ALA A 94 -6.24 8.43 15.46
N ASN A 95 -5.63 7.50 14.74
CA ASN A 95 -6.31 6.49 13.93
C ASN A 95 -6.58 5.17 14.69
N GLY A 96 -6.55 5.18 16.03
CA GLY A 96 -6.88 3.99 16.82
C GLY A 96 -5.77 2.94 16.84
N ASN A 97 -4.52 3.37 16.76
CA ASN A 97 -3.32 2.51 16.68
C ASN A 97 -3.22 1.76 15.34
N SER A 98 -3.49 2.47 14.24
CA SER A 98 -3.34 1.97 12.88
C SER A 98 -2.86 3.08 11.94
N LEU A 99 -2.08 2.71 10.93
CA LEU A 99 -1.82 3.61 9.78
C LEU A 99 -2.84 3.43 8.66
N GLU A 100 -3.78 2.51 8.84
CA GLU A 100 -4.98 2.46 8.04
C GLU A 100 -6.06 3.38 8.62
N LYS A 101 -6.73 4.12 7.75
CA LYS A 101 -7.82 4.99 8.13
C LYS A 101 -9.03 4.78 7.25
N ASP A 102 -10.16 4.56 7.88
CA ASP A 102 -11.42 4.47 7.16
C ASP A 102 -11.93 5.87 6.78
N TYR A 103 -12.33 5.99 5.52
CA TYR A 103 -13.01 7.15 4.97
C TYR A 103 -14.35 6.69 4.39
N GLU A 104 -15.45 7.07 5.05
CA GLU A 104 -16.77 6.67 4.61
C GLU A 104 -17.38 7.72 3.67
N VAL A 105 -17.65 7.30 2.44
CA VAL A 105 -18.45 8.06 1.47
C VAL A 105 -19.93 7.72 1.72
N SER A 106 -20.48 8.21 2.82
CA SER A 106 -21.87 7.91 3.23
C SER A 106 -22.88 8.21 2.11
N MET A 107 -23.98 7.48 1.97
CA MET A 107 -25.03 7.77 0.97
C MET A 107 -25.57 9.21 1.03
N ALA A 108 -25.63 9.84 2.22
CA ALA A 108 -26.10 11.22 2.37
C ALA A 108 -25.03 12.27 2.04
N SER A 109 -23.74 11.93 2.17
CA SER A 109 -22.63 12.72 1.62
C SER A 109 -22.44 12.43 0.14
N ALA A 110 -22.57 11.20 -0.31
CA ALA A 110 -22.59 10.79 -1.71
C ALA A 110 -23.75 11.42 -2.46
N ALA A 111 -24.97 11.52 -1.92
CA ALA A 111 -26.09 12.20 -2.59
C ALA A 111 -25.95 13.72 -2.58
N ARG A 112 -25.55 14.33 -1.44
CA ARG A 112 -25.30 15.79 -1.36
C ARG A 112 -24.08 16.20 -2.17
N THR A 113 -23.05 15.38 -2.18
CA THR A 113 -21.87 15.54 -3.00
C THR A 113 -22.14 15.11 -4.42
N MET A 114 -22.99 14.16 -4.78
CA MET A 114 -23.32 13.89 -6.20
C MET A 114 -24.14 15.04 -6.78
N VAL A 115 -25.07 15.63 -6.02
CA VAL A 115 -25.83 16.81 -6.46
C VAL A 115 -24.92 18.04 -6.56
N ARG A 116 -23.98 18.23 -5.63
CA ARG A 116 -22.97 19.30 -5.72
C ARG A 116 -21.88 19.02 -6.76
N ALA A 117 -21.43 17.77 -6.87
CA ALA A 117 -20.37 17.28 -7.74
C ALA A 117 -20.78 17.24 -9.20
N ALA A 118 -22.02 16.82 -9.47
CA ALA A 118 -22.59 16.94 -10.81
C ALA A 118 -22.84 18.41 -11.18
N ALA A 119 -23.05 19.29 -10.19
CA ALA A 119 -23.19 20.74 -10.39
C ALA A 119 -21.84 21.50 -10.44
N ASP A 120 -20.78 20.97 -9.84
CA ASP A 120 -19.43 21.55 -9.77
C ASP A 120 -18.43 20.89 -10.74
N GLY A 121 -18.83 19.79 -11.40
CA GLY A 121 -18.04 19.05 -12.38
C GLY A 121 -17.12 17.96 -11.82
N THR A 122 -17.21 17.57 -10.55
CA THR A 122 -16.30 16.61 -9.88
C THR A 122 -16.96 15.29 -9.42
N PRO A 123 -17.66 14.53 -10.29
CA PRO A 123 -18.36 13.31 -9.88
C PRO A 123 -17.40 12.29 -9.23
N LYS A 124 -17.93 11.51 -8.28
CA LYS A 124 -17.19 10.49 -7.50
C LYS A 124 -17.72 9.10 -7.81
N PRO A 125 -16.94 8.02 -7.58
CA PRO A 125 -17.40 6.68 -7.86
C PRO A 125 -18.53 6.28 -6.90
N ALA A 126 -19.59 5.69 -7.44
CA ALA A 126 -20.68 5.16 -6.63
C ALA A 126 -20.33 3.81 -5.98
N ASN A 127 -19.45 3.05 -6.64
CA ASN A 127 -19.01 1.71 -6.27
C ASN A 127 -17.56 1.45 -6.72
N ALA A 128 -16.96 0.37 -6.23
CA ALA A 128 -15.57 0.06 -6.48
C ALA A 128 -15.30 -0.30 -7.95
N TYR A 129 -16.29 -0.83 -8.68
CA TYR A 129 -16.19 -1.05 -10.13
C TYR A 129 -16.04 0.28 -10.89
N GLU A 130 -16.79 1.32 -10.54
CA GLU A 130 -16.59 2.66 -11.13
C GLU A 130 -15.23 3.25 -10.76
N ALA A 131 -14.77 3.04 -9.52
CA ALA A 131 -13.48 3.55 -9.05
C ALA A 131 -12.28 2.97 -9.83
N ILE A 132 -12.39 1.74 -10.35
CA ILE A 132 -11.34 1.12 -11.17
C ILE A 132 -11.44 1.51 -12.65
N HIS A 133 -12.64 1.70 -13.20
CA HIS A 133 -12.85 1.96 -14.64
C HIS A 133 -12.85 3.46 -14.99
N ASP A 134 -13.19 4.34 -14.04
CA ASP A 134 -13.27 5.79 -14.25
C ASP A 134 -12.21 6.51 -13.40
N SER A 135 -11.06 6.75 -14.03
CA SER A 135 -9.94 7.46 -13.38
C SER A 135 -10.30 8.88 -12.97
N ALA A 136 -11.21 9.56 -13.68
CA ALA A 136 -11.58 10.93 -13.34
C ALA A 136 -12.39 10.95 -12.04
N LYS A 137 -13.37 10.05 -11.90
CA LYS A 137 -14.12 9.88 -10.65
C LYS A 137 -13.22 9.50 -9.49
N MET A 138 -12.29 8.56 -9.69
CA MET A 138 -11.35 8.17 -8.65
C MET A 138 -10.44 9.33 -8.22
N ASN A 139 -9.92 10.10 -9.17
CA ASN A 139 -9.09 11.27 -8.86
C ASN A 139 -9.87 12.33 -8.05
N ASN A 140 -11.16 12.54 -8.35
CA ASN A 140 -12.02 13.43 -7.57
C ASN A 140 -12.20 12.93 -6.12
N LEU A 141 -12.32 11.62 -5.91
CA LEU A 141 -12.36 11.03 -4.56
C LEU A 141 -11.04 11.21 -3.81
N LEU A 142 -9.90 10.94 -4.46
CA LEU A 142 -8.57 11.10 -3.87
C LEU A 142 -8.29 12.57 -3.50
N ALA A 143 -8.77 13.52 -4.31
CA ALA A 143 -8.61 14.96 -4.07
C ALA A 143 -9.23 15.43 -2.74
N GLU A 144 -10.27 14.76 -2.23
CA GLU A 144 -10.85 15.10 -0.91
C GLU A 144 -9.84 14.97 0.22
N THR A 145 -8.91 14.02 0.08
CA THR A 145 -7.90 13.75 1.08
C THR A 145 -6.69 14.67 0.95
N GLN A 146 -6.60 15.48 -0.12
CA GLN A 146 -5.45 16.34 -0.38
C GLN A 146 -5.22 17.41 0.70
N PHE A 147 -6.26 17.98 1.31
CA PHE A 147 -6.13 19.00 2.35
C PHE A 147 -6.24 18.44 3.78
N SER A 148 -6.21 17.12 3.92
CA SER A 148 -6.34 16.48 5.21
C SER A 148 -4.99 16.45 5.94
N TRP A 149 -5.02 16.32 7.27
CA TRP A 149 -3.80 16.32 8.10
C TRP A 149 -2.86 15.15 7.78
N GLN A 150 -3.44 14.08 7.25
CA GLN A 150 -2.79 12.97 6.56
C GLN A 150 -1.81 13.41 5.45
N THR A 151 -2.20 14.35 4.61
CA THR A 151 -1.32 14.88 3.54
C THR A 151 -0.22 15.74 4.12
N MET A 152 -0.51 16.51 5.18
CA MET A 152 0.53 17.26 5.90
C MET A 152 1.58 16.31 6.50
N TYR A 153 1.14 15.20 7.10
CA TYR A 153 2.02 14.14 7.58
C TYR A 153 2.85 13.54 6.44
N ALA A 154 2.22 13.23 5.31
CA ALA A 154 2.94 12.66 4.17
C ALA A 154 3.99 13.64 3.60
N GLY A 155 3.70 14.94 3.58
CA GLY A 155 4.67 15.98 3.25
C GLY A 155 5.85 16.02 4.23
N ALA A 156 5.60 15.93 5.54
CA ALA A 156 6.65 15.86 6.55
C ALA A 156 7.52 14.60 6.39
N ASN A 157 6.92 13.45 6.07
CA ASN A 157 7.65 12.21 5.78
C ASN A 157 8.60 12.39 4.59
N TYR A 158 8.10 12.95 3.49
CA TYR A 158 8.91 13.21 2.30
C TYR A 158 10.12 14.10 2.62
N LEU A 159 9.94 15.17 3.39
CA LEU A 159 11.04 16.05 3.79
C LEU A 159 12.09 15.31 4.64
N ALA A 160 11.66 14.47 5.58
CA ALA A 160 12.58 13.65 6.37
C ALA A 160 13.40 12.69 5.49
N GLY A 161 12.77 12.07 4.48
CA GLY A 161 13.43 11.20 3.51
C GLY A 161 14.45 11.92 2.62
N LEU A 162 14.21 13.18 2.23
CA LEU A 162 15.18 13.99 1.46
C LEU A 162 16.44 14.33 2.25
N ILE A 163 16.30 14.64 3.55
CA ILE A 163 17.43 15.04 4.41
C ILE A 163 18.25 13.81 4.83
N HIS A 164 17.59 12.68 5.09
CA HIS A 164 18.22 11.47 5.62
C HIS A 164 17.88 10.19 4.83
N PRO A 165 18.23 10.09 3.53
CA PRO A 165 17.76 9.03 2.65
C PRO A 165 18.20 7.60 3.05
N ARG A 166 19.25 7.46 3.87
CA ARG A 166 19.78 6.15 4.32
C ARG A 166 19.25 5.68 5.68
N THR A 167 18.57 6.54 6.44
CA THR A 167 18.19 6.25 7.84
C THR A 167 16.78 6.69 8.20
N TRP A 168 16.01 7.23 7.25
CA TRP A 168 14.61 7.56 7.46
C TRP A 168 13.72 6.31 7.52
N ILE A 169 12.52 6.47 8.09
CA ILE A 169 11.51 5.41 8.22
C ILE A 169 10.68 5.39 6.93
N SER A 170 10.96 4.46 6.02
CA SER A 170 10.22 4.34 4.75
C SER A 170 9.32 3.11 4.71
N GLY A 171 8.52 3.01 3.64
CA GLY A 171 7.87 1.77 3.24
C GLY A 171 6.41 1.68 3.65
N LYS A 172 5.80 0.52 3.34
CA LYS A 172 4.40 0.20 3.67
C LYS A 172 4.09 0.39 5.17
N GLU A 173 5.09 0.26 6.03
CA GLU A 173 4.96 0.32 7.49
C GLU A 173 4.85 1.73 8.05
N ALA A 174 5.22 2.76 7.28
CA ALA A 174 5.01 4.17 7.60
C ALA A 174 4.18 4.89 6.53
N THR A 175 3.69 4.14 5.55
CA THR A 175 2.74 4.63 4.55
C THR A 175 1.35 4.49 5.11
N MET A 176 0.68 5.63 5.27
CA MET A 176 -0.72 5.59 5.63
C MET A 176 -1.59 5.21 4.44
N VAL A 177 -2.54 4.34 4.72
CA VAL A 177 -3.51 3.82 3.76
C VAL A 177 -4.89 4.34 4.12
N ILE A 178 -5.60 4.88 3.15
CA ILE A 178 -6.99 5.32 3.31
C ILE A 178 -7.90 4.25 2.71
N ASN A 179 -8.74 3.67 3.55
CA ASN A 179 -9.78 2.72 3.18
C ASN A 179 -11.05 3.50 2.81
N TYR A 180 -11.27 3.77 1.53
CA TYR A 180 -12.49 4.43 1.05
C TYR A 180 -13.64 3.41 1.02
N ARG A 181 -14.59 3.55 1.93
CA ARG A 181 -15.88 2.85 1.91
C ARG A 181 -16.87 3.63 1.05
N LEU A 182 -17.29 3.05 -0.05
CA LEU A 182 -18.19 3.67 -1.03
C LEU A 182 -19.65 3.48 -0.64
N ALA A 183 -20.54 4.17 -1.34
CA ALA A 183 -21.95 4.29 -0.96
C ALA A 183 -22.72 2.96 -0.99
N ASP A 184 -22.31 2.04 -1.86
CA ASP A 184 -22.85 0.68 -1.97
C ASP A 184 -22.26 -0.32 -0.96
N GLY A 185 -21.28 0.11 -0.15
CA GLY A 185 -20.57 -0.73 0.81
C GLY A 185 -19.28 -1.36 0.26
N SER A 186 -19.02 -1.24 -1.03
CA SER A 186 -17.76 -1.62 -1.66
C SER A 186 -16.60 -0.73 -1.19
N LYS A 187 -15.37 -1.16 -1.42
CA LYS A 187 -14.18 -0.51 -0.87
C LYS A 187 -13.05 -0.43 -1.89
N VAL A 188 -12.28 0.64 -1.80
CA VAL A 188 -10.98 0.78 -2.46
C VAL A 188 -9.98 1.40 -1.49
N GLN A 189 -8.71 1.06 -1.62
CA GLN A 189 -7.66 1.67 -0.80
C GLN A 189 -6.89 2.70 -1.61
N GLY A 190 -6.43 3.75 -0.95
CA GLY A 190 -5.47 4.70 -1.49
C GLY A 190 -4.27 4.86 -0.58
N TYR A 191 -3.15 5.24 -1.18
CA TYR A 191 -1.90 5.52 -0.48
C TYR A 191 -1.34 6.85 -0.99
N TYR A 192 -0.51 7.50 -0.19
CA TYR A 192 0.17 8.70 -0.65
C TYR A 192 1.44 8.32 -1.40
N ASP A 193 1.52 8.68 -2.69
CA ASP A 193 2.72 8.52 -3.48
C ASP A 193 3.64 9.74 -3.25
N TYR A 194 4.73 9.50 -2.51
CA TYR A 194 5.69 10.54 -2.16
C TYR A 194 6.44 11.12 -3.36
N SER A 195 6.64 10.35 -4.43
CA SER A 195 7.30 10.82 -5.66
C SER A 195 6.37 11.68 -6.51
N ALA A 196 5.09 11.35 -6.56
CA ALA A 196 4.08 12.10 -7.30
C ALA A 196 3.44 13.24 -6.48
N HIS A 197 3.74 13.33 -5.18
CA HIS A 197 3.12 14.27 -4.24
C HIS A 197 1.58 14.25 -4.26
N ALA A 198 1.02 13.06 -4.46
CA ALA A 198 -0.41 12.89 -4.66
C ALA A 198 -0.90 11.56 -4.08
N TRP A 199 -2.16 11.58 -3.64
CA TRP A 199 -2.89 10.36 -3.34
C TRP A 199 -3.09 9.53 -4.60
N LYS A 200 -2.83 8.24 -4.51
CA LYS A 200 -3.05 7.26 -5.58
C LYS A 200 -3.88 6.09 -5.06
N ARG A 201 -4.64 5.47 -5.96
CA ARG A 201 -5.32 4.21 -5.67
C ARG A 201 -4.29 3.09 -5.51
N LEU A 202 -4.46 2.27 -4.49
CA LEU A 202 -3.69 1.04 -4.33
C LEU A 202 -4.28 -0.03 -5.27
N GLU A 203 -3.54 -0.42 -6.30
CA GLU A 203 -3.96 -1.47 -7.23
C GLU A 203 -4.18 -2.82 -6.51
N GLY A 204 -5.18 -3.58 -6.93
CA GLY A 204 -5.59 -4.86 -6.34
C GLY A 204 -6.38 -4.74 -5.02
N SER A 205 -6.57 -3.52 -4.50
CA SER A 205 -7.26 -3.30 -3.22
C SER A 205 -8.79 -3.27 -3.32
N ALA A 206 -9.34 -3.18 -4.53
CA ALA A 206 -10.78 -3.04 -4.73
C ALA A 206 -11.54 -4.28 -4.23
N ARG A 207 -12.59 -4.05 -3.46
CA ARG A 207 -13.51 -5.07 -2.94
C ARG A 207 -14.95 -4.66 -3.20
N ASP A 208 -15.81 -5.59 -3.57
CA ASP A 208 -17.26 -5.34 -3.62
C ASP A 208 -17.87 -5.35 -2.20
N ALA A 209 -19.19 -5.17 -2.06
CA ALA A 209 -19.84 -5.10 -0.76
C ALA A 209 -19.94 -6.48 -0.07
N HIS A 210 -19.90 -7.58 -0.84
CA HIS A 210 -19.70 -8.94 -0.34
C HIS A 210 -18.24 -9.26 0.02
N ASN A 211 -17.34 -8.28 -0.11
CA ASN A 211 -15.92 -8.37 0.20
C ASN A 211 -15.15 -9.34 -0.73
N ASN A 212 -15.68 -9.63 -1.93
CA ASN A 212 -14.91 -10.28 -2.96
C ASN A 212 -13.84 -9.33 -3.51
N SER A 213 -12.69 -9.88 -3.92
CA SER A 213 -11.71 -9.13 -4.70
C SER A 213 -12.32 -8.72 -6.04
N ILE A 214 -12.16 -7.46 -6.44
CA ILE A 214 -12.46 -7.03 -7.81
C ILE A 214 -11.14 -7.09 -8.59
N PRO A 215 -11.00 -8.02 -9.55
CA PRO A 215 -9.77 -8.18 -10.34
C PRO A 215 -9.49 -6.94 -11.19
N GLU A 216 -8.24 -6.58 -11.44
CA GLU A 216 -7.92 -5.45 -12.33
C GLU A 216 -7.36 -5.90 -13.67
N LYS A 217 -6.84 -7.14 -13.71
CA LYS A 217 -6.38 -7.82 -14.91
C LYS A 217 -7.05 -9.18 -15.03
N LYS A 218 -7.00 -9.77 -16.22
CA LYS A 218 -7.59 -11.09 -16.47
C LYS A 218 -7.00 -12.13 -15.53
N GLU A 219 -5.68 -12.09 -15.37
CA GLU A 219 -4.89 -13.01 -14.54
C GLU A 219 -5.37 -13.03 -13.09
N ASP A 220 -5.90 -11.89 -12.59
CA ASP A 220 -6.36 -11.73 -11.21
C ASP A 220 -7.76 -12.34 -10.97
N MET A 221 -8.46 -12.75 -12.04
CA MET A 221 -9.79 -13.38 -11.95
C MET A 221 -9.74 -14.82 -11.43
N VAL A 222 -8.56 -15.41 -11.35
CA VAL A 222 -8.32 -16.77 -10.87
C VAL A 222 -7.11 -16.79 -9.94
N LYS A 223 -7.13 -17.65 -8.92
CA LYS A 223 -5.97 -17.84 -8.04
C LYS A 223 -5.62 -19.32 -8.00
N ASN A 224 -4.42 -19.68 -8.45
CA ASN A 224 -4.01 -21.09 -8.55
C ASN A 224 -4.96 -21.94 -9.42
N GLY A 225 -5.45 -21.37 -10.54
CA GLY A 225 -6.27 -22.08 -11.53
C GLY A 225 -7.79 -21.97 -11.36
N TYR A 226 -8.31 -21.52 -10.22
CA TYR A 226 -9.73 -21.18 -10.07
C TYR A 226 -9.97 -20.17 -8.94
N GLN A 227 -11.11 -19.48 -8.96
CA GLN A 227 -11.55 -18.59 -7.88
C GLN A 227 -13.07 -18.62 -7.79
N THR A 228 -13.59 -18.59 -6.56
CA THR A 228 -15.02 -18.45 -6.28
C THR A 228 -15.30 -17.06 -5.74
N TYR A 229 -16.38 -16.46 -6.22
CA TYR A 229 -16.94 -15.17 -5.82
C TYR A 229 -18.31 -15.41 -5.22
N ASN A 230 -18.58 -14.83 -4.05
CA ASN A 230 -19.82 -15.02 -3.30
C ASN A 230 -20.69 -13.78 -3.41
N PHE A 231 -21.90 -13.95 -3.95
CA PHE A 231 -22.93 -12.91 -4.08
C PHE A 231 -24.20 -13.26 -3.31
N GLN A 232 -24.12 -14.24 -2.40
CA GLN A 232 -25.26 -14.66 -1.59
C GLN A 232 -25.69 -13.54 -0.64
N GLY A 233 -26.99 -13.23 -0.64
CA GLY A 233 -27.57 -12.18 0.19
C GLY A 233 -27.38 -10.77 -0.36
N PRO A 234 -27.96 -9.75 0.30
CA PRO A 234 -27.81 -8.37 -0.14
C PRO A 234 -26.35 -7.87 -0.02
N PRO A 235 -25.92 -6.92 -0.88
CA PRO A 235 -26.70 -6.24 -1.92
C PRO A 235 -26.66 -6.94 -3.30
N ALA A 236 -27.81 -7.09 -3.95
CA ALA A 236 -27.93 -7.80 -5.24
C ALA A 236 -27.25 -7.09 -6.44
N THR A 237 -26.85 -5.83 -6.29
CA THR A 237 -26.23 -5.02 -7.35
C THR A 237 -24.81 -5.46 -7.70
N ASP A 238 -24.12 -6.14 -6.78
CA ASP A 238 -22.71 -6.49 -6.90
C ASP A 238 -22.48 -7.53 -7.99
N LEU A 239 -23.39 -8.50 -8.12
CA LEU A 239 -23.36 -9.48 -9.19
C LEU A 239 -23.48 -8.82 -10.58
N GLY A 240 -24.36 -7.84 -10.72
CA GLY A 240 -24.49 -7.07 -11.97
C GLY A 240 -23.22 -6.30 -12.31
N GLY A 241 -22.58 -5.69 -11.30
CA GLY A 241 -21.26 -5.07 -11.43
C GLY A 241 -20.18 -6.06 -11.87
N PHE A 242 -20.14 -7.24 -11.25
CA PHE A 242 -19.20 -8.31 -11.56
C PHE A 242 -19.36 -8.85 -12.98
N ILE A 243 -20.60 -9.09 -13.44
CA ILE A 243 -20.90 -9.55 -14.80
C ILE A 243 -20.41 -8.52 -15.82
N ASN A 244 -20.77 -7.25 -15.65
CA ASN A 244 -20.31 -6.17 -16.55
C ASN A 244 -18.79 -6.06 -16.57
N HIS A 245 -18.16 -6.21 -15.41
CA HIS A 245 -16.71 -6.17 -15.28
C HIS A 245 -16.02 -7.32 -16.02
N THR A 246 -16.53 -8.54 -15.88
CA THR A 246 -16.05 -9.74 -16.60
C THR A 246 -16.17 -9.56 -18.12
N ILE A 247 -17.30 -9.01 -18.58
CA ILE A 247 -17.53 -8.68 -20.00
C ILE A 247 -16.54 -7.62 -20.49
N ASN A 248 -16.29 -6.56 -19.71
CA ASN A 248 -15.34 -5.50 -20.07
C ASN A 248 -13.90 -6.00 -20.18
N MET A 249 -13.53 -7.02 -19.40
CA MET A 249 -12.26 -7.71 -19.57
C MET A 249 -12.23 -8.58 -20.83
N GLY A 250 -13.36 -8.87 -21.47
CA GLY A 250 -13.44 -9.82 -22.59
C GLY A 250 -13.23 -11.26 -22.13
N ILE A 251 -13.76 -11.60 -20.95
CA ILE A 251 -13.80 -12.96 -20.42
C ILE A 251 -15.18 -13.53 -20.78
N PRO A 252 -15.25 -14.68 -21.49
CA PRO A 252 -16.50 -15.39 -21.69
C PRO A 252 -17.17 -15.70 -20.36
N SER A 253 -18.47 -15.42 -20.24
CA SER A 253 -19.21 -15.61 -19.00
C SER A 253 -20.59 -16.22 -19.25
N ASN A 254 -20.89 -17.32 -18.56
CA ASN A 254 -22.22 -17.92 -18.47
C ASN A 254 -22.73 -17.75 -17.03
N ILE A 255 -22.94 -16.50 -16.62
CA ILE A 255 -23.35 -16.15 -15.26
C ILE A 255 -24.83 -15.73 -15.29
N PRO A 256 -25.74 -16.54 -14.73
CA PRO A 256 -27.11 -16.12 -14.49
C PRO A 256 -27.18 -14.86 -13.60
N PRO A 257 -28.10 -13.90 -13.86
CA PRO A 257 -28.23 -12.66 -13.10
C PRO A 257 -28.72 -12.83 -11.67
N ASP A 258 -29.05 -14.05 -11.27
CA ASP A 258 -29.53 -14.48 -9.95
C ASP A 258 -28.56 -15.49 -9.28
N SER A 259 -27.33 -15.60 -9.78
CA SER A 259 -26.33 -16.52 -9.23
C SER A 259 -25.91 -16.13 -7.81
N GLU A 260 -25.98 -17.06 -6.87
CA GLU A 260 -25.44 -16.83 -5.51
C GLU A 260 -23.91 -16.92 -5.49
N TYR A 261 -23.33 -17.70 -6.39
CA TYR A 261 -21.89 -17.84 -6.52
C TYR A 261 -21.48 -17.78 -7.99
N VAL A 262 -20.30 -17.24 -8.23
CA VAL A 262 -19.63 -17.31 -9.52
C VAL A 262 -18.30 -18.00 -9.34
N ILE A 263 -18.00 -18.94 -10.23
CA ILE A 263 -16.71 -19.62 -10.26
C ILE A 263 -16.03 -19.26 -11.57
N CYS A 264 -14.83 -18.70 -11.47
CA CYS A 264 -13.95 -18.46 -12.60
C CYS A 264 -12.85 -19.52 -12.60
N ARG A 265 -12.55 -20.11 -13.76
CA ARG A 265 -11.51 -21.13 -13.93
C ARG A 265 -10.59 -20.77 -15.06
N ASP A 266 -9.33 -21.15 -14.88
CA ASP A 266 -8.33 -21.17 -15.95
C ASP A 266 -8.52 -22.46 -16.76
N GLU A 267 -8.88 -22.30 -18.03
CA GLU A 267 -9.05 -23.36 -19.03
C GLU A 267 -7.93 -23.32 -20.09
N SER A 268 -6.81 -22.65 -19.79
CA SER A 268 -5.65 -22.62 -20.67
C SER A 268 -5.11 -24.03 -20.94
N THR A 269 -4.97 -24.35 -22.23
CA THR A 269 -4.40 -25.63 -22.71
C THR A 269 -3.06 -25.43 -23.40
N ASP A 270 -2.81 -24.25 -24.02
CA ASP A 270 -1.54 -23.86 -24.63
C ASP A 270 -1.38 -22.33 -24.62
N SER A 271 -0.32 -21.82 -23.97
CA SER A 271 0.29 -20.47 -24.02
C SER A 271 -0.59 -19.20 -23.90
N PHE A 272 -1.92 -19.30 -24.01
CA PHE A 272 -2.86 -18.20 -23.98
C PHE A 272 -3.78 -18.36 -22.77
N LEU A 273 -3.83 -17.33 -21.92
CA LEU A 273 -4.73 -17.30 -20.77
C LEU A 273 -6.19 -17.38 -21.24
N LYS A 274 -6.90 -18.43 -20.82
CA LYS A 274 -8.30 -18.64 -21.18
C LYS A 274 -9.10 -18.81 -19.90
N ILE A 275 -9.66 -17.71 -19.42
CA ILE A 275 -10.53 -17.73 -18.24
C ILE A 275 -11.98 -17.84 -18.69
N HIS A 276 -12.74 -18.64 -17.97
CA HIS A 276 -14.19 -18.74 -18.13
C HIS A 276 -14.85 -18.64 -16.77
N CYS A 277 -15.88 -17.80 -16.66
CA CYS A 277 -16.68 -17.64 -15.45
C CYS A 277 -18.09 -18.20 -15.65
N TYR A 278 -18.57 -18.96 -14.68
CA TYR A 278 -19.90 -19.55 -14.69
C TYR A 278 -20.56 -19.35 -13.34
N GLY A 279 -21.85 -19.01 -13.35
CA GLY A 279 -22.63 -18.87 -12.13
C GLY A 279 -23.25 -20.19 -11.69
N THR A 280 -23.44 -20.37 -10.39
CA THR A 280 -24.23 -21.46 -9.84
C THR A 280 -25.64 -20.96 -9.58
N GLY A 281 -26.65 -21.67 -10.11
CA GLY A 281 -28.04 -21.46 -9.72
C GLY A 281 -28.30 -21.94 -8.29
N SER A 282 -29.34 -21.37 -7.68
CA SER A 282 -29.95 -21.90 -6.46
C SER A 282 -30.58 -23.27 -6.66
#